data_AF-A0A2E0FCU0-F1
#
_entry.id   AF-A0A2E0FCU0-F1
#
_cell.length_a   1.000
_cell.length_b   1.000
_cell.length_c   1.000
_cell.angle_alpha   90.00
_cell.angle_beta   90.00
_cell.angle_gamma   90.00
#
_symmetry.space_group_name_H-M   'P 1'
#
loop_
_entity.id
_entity.type
_entity.pdbx_description
1 polymer ?
#
loop_
_entity_poly.entity_id
_entity_poly.type
_entity_poly.pdbx_seq_one_letter_code
_entity_poly.pdbx_strand_id
1 'polypeptide(L)'
;MSEKRKIFAKKISEEIILDGEITESFWEEAQVTSDFVQYSPRDSIQAQLQSEFRVAYDDKFLYIAAQMEDISEKKFIIGDLKRDFFGGSVDYMSFTFDTFQDETNGYMFGISPFGVQREALLSNG
;
A
#
# COMPACT_ATOMS: atom_id res chain seq x y z
N MET A 1 25.11 0.40 6.15
CA MET A 1 23.76 0.94 6.42
C MET A 1 23.07 0.99 5.07
N SER A 2 21.94 0.30 4.90
CA SER A 2 21.15 0.42 3.66
C SER A 2 20.58 1.83 3.61
N GLU A 3 20.70 2.53 2.48
CA GLU A 3 20.06 3.83 2.30
C GLU A 3 18.55 3.71 2.53
N LYS A 4 17.96 4.61 3.33
CA LYS A 4 16.49 4.66 3.49
C LYS A 4 15.88 4.98 2.12
N ARG A 5 15.00 4.10 1.62
CA ARG A 5 14.29 4.30 0.37
C ARG A 5 13.46 5.59 0.44
N LYS A 6 13.58 6.44 -0.59
CA LYS A 6 12.78 7.67 -0.72
C LYS A 6 11.66 7.44 -1.72
N ILE A 7 10.47 7.92 -1.37
CA ILE A 7 9.26 7.88 -2.21
C ILE A 7 8.82 9.32 -2.41
N PHE A 8 8.60 9.73 -3.65
CA PHE A 8 8.12 11.06 -4.00
C PHE A 8 6.64 11.02 -4.32
N ALA A 9 5.86 11.83 -3.61
CA ALA A 9 4.43 12.01 -3.89
C ALA A 9 4.23 13.14 -4.91
N LYS A 10 3.42 12.90 -5.94
CA LYS A 10 3.07 13.90 -6.97
C LYS A 10 1.99 14.84 -6.43
N LYS A 11 2.24 16.15 -6.41
CA LYS A 11 1.17 17.12 -6.13
C LYS A 11 0.24 17.20 -7.33
N ILE A 12 -1.06 17.17 -7.08
CA ILE A 12 -2.11 17.27 -8.10
C ILE A 12 -3.13 18.35 -7.73
N SER A 13 -3.90 18.77 -8.73
CA SER A 13 -5.08 19.64 -8.58
C SER A 13 -6.30 19.09 -9.32
N GLU A 14 -6.15 17.94 -9.98
CA GLU A 14 -7.21 17.23 -10.70
C GLU A 14 -8.06 16.43 -9.71
N GLU A 15 -9.34 16.26 -10.02
CA GLU A 15 -10.23 15.38 -9.26
C GLU A 15 -9.92 13.91 -9.62
N ILE A 16 -9.90 13.04 -8.62
CA ILE A 16 -9.64 11.61 -8.79
C ILE A 16 -10.94 10.83 -8.63
N ILE A 17 -11.15 9.85 -9.51
CA ILE A 17 -12.21 8.87 -9.35
C ILE A 17 -11.64 7.66 -8.60
N LEU A 18 -12.15 7.37 -7.39
CA LEU A 18 -11.70 6.23 -6.60
C LEU A 18 -12.39 4.93 -7.05
N ASP A 19 -12.12 4.50 -8.28
CA ASP A 19 -12.64 3.26 -8.87
C ASP A 19 -11.62 2.10 -8.87
N GLY A 20 -10.36 2.40 -8.52
CA GLY A 20 -9.26 1.42 -8.49
C GLY A 20 -8.51 1.29 -9.81
N GLU A 21 -8.86 2.07 -10.83
CA GLU A 21 -8.18 2.10 -12.12
C GLU A 21 -7.12 3.20 -12.14
N ILE A 22 -5.97 2.93 -12.77
CA ILE A 22 -4.86 3.90 -12.88
C ILE A 22 -4.98 4.61 -14.23
N THR A 23 -5.99 5.46 -14.39
CA THR A 23 -6.35 6.05 -15.70
C THR A 23 -6.09 7.55 -15.81
N GLU A 24 -6.03 8.27 -14.69
CA GLU A 24 -5.72 9.69 -14.71
C GLU A 24 -4.29 9.96 -15.20
N SER A 25 -4.14 10.99 -16.05
CA SER A 25 -2.88 11.28 -16.73
C SER A 25 -1.71 11.58 -15.79
N PHE A 26 -1.98 12.16 -14.62
CA PHE A 26 -0.91 12.47 -13.66
C PHE A 26 -0.24 11.20 -13.09
N TRP A 27 -0.88 10.02 -13.19
CA TRP A 27 -0.26 8.75 -12.77
C TRP A 27 0.91 8.34 -13.66
N GLU A 28 0.93 8.77 -14.92
CA GLU A 28 2.07 8.55 -15.83
C GLU A 28 3.31 9.33 -15.37
N GLU A 29 3.11 10.47 -14.72
CA GLU A 29 4.18 11.33 -14.18
C GLU A 29 4.53 11.01 -12.72
N ALA A 30 3.68 10.24 -12.02
CA ALA A 30 3.92 9.86 -10.65
C ALA A 30 5.04 8.80 -10.55
N GLN A 31 5.91 8.92 -9.56
CA GLN A 31 7.01 7.98 -9.38
C GLN A 31 6.45 6.57 -9.08
N VAL A 32 6.83 5.60 -9.91
CA VAL A 32 6.57 4.18 -9.64
C VAL A 32 7.55 3.69 -8.59
N THR A 33 7.01 3.09 -7.53
CA THR A 33 7.77 2.45 -6.47
C THR A 33 7.57 0.93 -6.56
N SER A 34 8.62 0.21 -6.96
CA SER A 34 8.63 -1.23 -7.24
C SER A 34 9.76 -1.98 -6.50
N ASP A 35 10.32 -3.06 -7.01
CA ASP A 35 11.54 -3.70 -6.50
C ASP A 35 11.51 -4.08 -5.01
N PHE A 36 10.39 -4.65 -4.58
CA PHE A 36 10.24 -5.09 -3.21
C PHE A 36 11.00 -6.39 -2.94
N VAL A 37 11.59 -6.45 -1.76
CA VAL A 37 12.15 -7.67 -1.20
C VAL A 37 11.09 -8.39 -0.38
N GLN A 38 11.17 -9.71 -0.36
CA GLN A 38 10.34 -10.51 0.51
C GLN A 38 10.65 -10.17 1.98
N TYR A 39 9.68 -10.20 2.88
CA TYR A 39 9.95 -10.03 4.32
C TYR A 39 10.27 -11.37 5.02
N SER A 40 9.56 -12.43 4.65
CA SER A 40 9.67 -13.76 5.25
C SER A 40 9.48 -14.84 4.16
N PRO A 41 10.21 -15.97 4.19
CA PRO A 41 11.16 -16.41 5.24
C PRO A 41 12.56 -15.79 5.16
N ARG A 42 12.88 -15.04 4.10
CA ARG A 42 14.20 -14.39 3.92
C ARG A 42 14.01 -12.99 3.37
N ASP A 43 14.61 -12.02 4.05
CA ASP A 43 14.57 -10.59 3.74
C ASP A 43 15.65 -10.13 2.74
N SER A 44 16.51 -11.05 2.34
CA SER A 44 17.63 -10.81 1.42
C SER A 44 17.32 -11.16 -0.04
N ILE A 45 16.07 -11.51 -0.38
CA ILE A 45 15.68 -12.01 -1.70
C ILE A 45 14.55 -11.14 -2.26
N GLN A 46 14.64 -10.86 -3.56
CA GLN A 46 13.60 -10.18 -4.30
C GLN A 46 12.27 -10.93 -4.17
N ALA A 47 11.16 -10.21 -3.98
CA ALA A 47 9.83 -10.82 -4.01
C ALA A 47 9.58 -11.45 -5.39
N GLN A 48 9.06 -12.68 -5.41
CA GLN A 48 8.80 -13.39 -6.68
C GLN A 48 7.67 -12.74 -7.47
N LEU A 49 6.68 -12.21 -6.78
CA LEU A 49 5.59 -11.42 -7.32
C LEU A 49 5.85 -9.98 -6.90
N GLN A 50 6.00 -9.10 -7.87
CA GLN A 50 6.28 -7.70 -7.59
C GLN A 50 5.00 -6.93 -7.33
N SER A 51 5.15 -5.89 -6.50
CA SER A 51 4.10 -4.90 -6.29
C SER A 51 4.65 -3.56 -6.74
N GLU A 52 3.78 -2.75 -7.30
CA GLU A 52 4.08 -1.39 -7.68
C GLU A 52 3.07 -0.46 -7.02
N PHE A 53 3.53 0.69 -6.56
CA PHE A 53 2.62 1.74 -6.15
C PHE A 53 3.12 3.12 -6.55
N ARG A 54 2.17 4.03 -6.69
CA ARG A 54 2.37 5.45 -6.97
C ARG A 54 1.68 6.25 -5.88
N VAL A 55 2.23 7.41 -5.55
CA VAL A 55 1.67 8.31 -4.53
C VAL A 55 1.39 9.67 -5.14
N ALA A 56 0.20 10.18 -4.94
CA ALA A 56 -0.20 11.53 -5.29
C ALA A 56 -0.84 12.21 -4.07
N TYR A 57 -0.92 13.54 -4.06
CA TYR A 57 -1.58 14.26 -2.98
C TYR A 57 -2.13 15.60 -3.47
N ASP A 58 -3.22 16.04 -2.83
CA ASP A 58 -3.73 17.40 -2.89
C ASP A 58 -3.66 18.04 -1.49
N ASP A 59 -4.30 19.19 -1.30
CA ASP A 59 -4.27 19.91 -0.02
C ASP A 59 -5.11 19.22 1.09
N LYS A 60 -5.80 18.12 0.79
CA LYS A 60 -6.71 17.39 1.70
C LYS A 60 -6.39 15.91 1.85
N PHE A 61 -5.93 15.25 0.78
CA PHE A 61 -5.82 13.80 0.71
C PHE A 61 -4.47 13.34 0.17
N LEU A 62 -4.04 12.18 0.68
CA LEU A 62 -2.99 11.37 0.08
C LEU A 62 -3.66 10.23 -0.69
N TYR A 63 -3.29 10.08 -1.95
CA TYR A 63 -3.79 9.05 -2.85
C TYR A 63 -2.70 8.03 -3.12
N ILE A 64 -3.06 6.75 -3.04
CA ILE A 64 -2.15 5.66 -3.35
C ILE A 64 -2.82 4.75 -4.37
N ALA A 65 -2.21 4.67 -5.55
CA ALA A 65 -2.54 3.68 -6.56
C ALA A 65 -1.55 2.53 -6.43
N ALA A 66 -2.04 1.30 -6.29
CA ALA A 66 -1.19 0.14 -6.10
C ALA A 66 -1.67 -1.04 -6.95
N GLN A 67 -0.71 -1.73 -7.53
CA GLN A 67 -0.91 -2.89 -8.37
C GLN A 67 0.00 -4.01 -7.87
N MET A 68 -0.57 -5.19 -7.65
CA MET A 68 0.15 -6.36 -7.16
C MET A 68 0.06 -7.46 -8.21
N GLU A 69 1.21 -8.05 -8.56
CA GLU A 69 1.21 -9.30 -9.31
C GLU A 69 0.65 -10.43 -8.44
N ASP A 70 -0.13 -11.33 -9.06
CA ASP A 70 -0.70 -12.48 -8.39
C ASP A 70 -0.58 -13.75 -9.26
N ILE A 71 -0.57 -14.91 -8.60
CA ILE A 71 -0.59 -16.21 -9.28
C ILE A 71 -2.04 -16.52 -9.62
N SER A 72 -2.41 -16.29 -10.88
CA SER A 72 -3.78 -16.41 -11.40
C SER A 72 -4.52 -17.72 -11.11
N GLU A 73 -3.80 -18.82 -10.83
CA GLU A 73 -4.39 -20.12 -10.48
C GLU A 73 -4.78 -20.25 -9.00
N LYS A 74 -4.25 -19.39 -8.12
CA LYS A 74 -4.60 -19.37 -6.71
C LYS A 74 -5.81 -18.46 -6.49
N LYS A 75 -6.74 -18.93 -5.66
CA LYS A 75 -7.81 -18.06 -5.16
C LYS A 75 -7.25 -17.25 -4.00
N PHE A 76 -7.63 -15.98 -3.95
CA PHE A 76 -7.37 -15.15 -2.78
C PHE A 76 -7.86 -15.84 -1.51
N ILE A 77 -7.07 -15.74 -0.45
CA ILE A 77 -7.48 -16.14 0.89
C ILE A 77 -8.40 -15.04 1.42
N ILE A 78 -9.62 -15.43 1.78
CA ILE A 78 -10.66 -14.52 2.27
C ILE A 78 -11.10 -15.01 3.65
N GLY A 79 -11.17 -14.09 4.60
CA GLY A 79 -11.74 -14.25 5.92
C GLY A 79 -13.23 -13.89 5.89
N ASP A 80 -13.73 -13.23 6.94
CA ASP A 80 -15.02 -12.55 6.82
C ASP A 80 -14.88 -11.26 6.00
N LEU A 81 -15.97 -10.83 5.37
CA LEU A 81 -16.00 -9.59 4.57
C LEU A 81 -16.29 -8.36 5.45
N LYS A 82 -16.06 -8.47 6.76
CA LYS A 82 -16.28 -7.38 7.70
C LYS A 82 -15.07 -6.48 7.73
N ARG A 83 -15.31 -5.18 7.96
CA ARG A 83 -14.26 -4.22 8.28
C ARG A 83 -13.42 -4.75 9.45
N ASP A 84 -12.14 -4.43 9.44
CA ASP A 84 -11.15 -4.82 10.47
C ASP A 84 -10.83 -6.31 10.52
N PHE A 85 -10.61 -6.88 9.33
CA PHE A 85 -10.19 -8.28 9.18
C PHE A 85 -8.86 -8.59 9.89
N PHE A 86 -8.67 -9.85 10.25
CA PHE A 86 -7.39 -10.33 10.77
C PHE A 86 -6.42 -10.64 9.62
N GLY A 87 -5.27 -9.95 9.60
CA GLY A 87 -4.29 -10.06 8.51
C GLY A 87 -3.67 -11.44 8.31
N GLY A 88 -3.69 -12.31 9.33
CA GLY A 88 -3.19 -13.69 9.19
C GLY A 88 -4.11 -14.65 8.41
N SER A 89 -5.28 -14.18 7.97
CA SER A 89 -6.32 -15.02 7.34
C SER A 89 -6.89 -14.43 6.04
N VAL A 90 -6.27 -13.38 5.51
CA VAL A 90 -6.76 -12.63 4.35
C VAL A 90 -5.56 -12.21 3.51
N ASP A 91 -5.65 -12.26 2.19
CA ASP A 91 -4.71 -11.54 1.34
C ASP A 91 -5.01 -10.04 1.40
N TYR A 92 -4.02 -9.23 1.71
CA TYR A 92 -4.20 -7.79 1.88
C TYR A 92 -2.93 -7.01 1.57
N MET A 93 -3.12 -5.71 1.38
CA MET A 93 -2.04 -4.74 1.41
C MET A 93 -2.29 -3.72 2.52
N SER A 94 -1.23 -3.11 3.04
CA SER A 94 -1.36 -2.05 4.03
C SER A 94 -0.25 -1.01 3.93
N PHE A 95 -0.60 0.24 4.21
CA PHE A 95 0.31 1.37 4.33
C PHE A 95 0.33 1.85 5.77
N THR A 96 1.52 2.09 6.31
CA THR A 96 1.71 2.63 7.66
C THR A 96 2.40 3.97 7.55
N PHE A 97 1.87 4.96 8.27
CA PHE A 97 2.36 6.32 8.29
C PHE A 97 2.73 6.71 9.72
N ASP A 98 4.01 6.95 9.94
CA ASP A 98 4.47 7.76 11.08
C ASP A 98 4.47 9.22 10.65
N THR A 99 3.43 9.95 11.03
CA THR A 99 3.21 11.34 10.59
C THR A 99 4.04 12.35 11.39
N PHE A 100 4.63 11.94 12.52
CA PHE A 100 5.47 12.79 13.37
C PHE A 100 6.95 12.45 13.28
N GLN A 101 7.30 11.35 12.61
CA GLN A 101 8.64 10.81 12.50
C GLN A 101 9.26 10.53 13.88
N ASP A 102 8.44 10.07 14.82
CA ASP A 102 8.84 9.77 16.20
C ASP A 102 9.17 8.29 16.44
N GLU A 103 9.01 7.45 15.42
CA GLU A 103 9.22 6.00 15.42
C GLU A 103 8.42 5.24 16.50
N THR A 104 7.41 5.89 17.10
CA THR A 104 6.65 5.37 18.25
C THR A 104 5.15 5.25 17.94
N ASN A 105 4.61 6.18 17.14
CA ASN A 105 3.19 6.25 16.82
C ASN A 105 2.96 6.27 15.31
N GLY A 106 1.82 5.74 14.87
CA GLY A 106 1.47 5.78 13.45
C GLY A 106 0.05 5.34 13.14
N TYR A 107 -0.35 5.55 11.89
CA TYR A 107 -1.63 5.11 11.36
C TYR A 107 -1.40 4.03 10.31
N MET A 108 -2.10 2.92 10.44
CA MET A 108 -2.09 1.86 9.43
C MET A 108 -3.44 1.84 8.72
N PHE A 109 -3.41 1.75 7.39
CA PHE A 109 -4.58 1.53 6.55
C PHE A 109 -4.33 0.29 5.70
N GLY A 110 -5.32 -0.59 5.59
CA GLY A 110 -5.22 -1.81 4.81
C GLY A 110 -6.49 -2.13 4.05
N ILE A 111 -6.33 -2.86 2.95
CA ILE A 111 -7.40 -3.26 2.06
C ILE A 111 -7.14 -4.65 1.50
N SER A 112 -8.19 -5.45 1.36
CA SER A 112 -8.15 -6.75 0.68
C SER A 112 -8.51 -6.62 -0.80
N PRO A 113 -8.22 -7.62 -1.65
CA PRO A 113 -8.66 -7.66 -3.05
C PRO A 113 -10.18 -7.51 -3.25
N PHE A 114 -10.98 -7.76 -2.21
CA PHE A 114 -12.44 -7.59 -2.24
C PHE A 114 -12.91 -6.25 -1.65
N GLY A 115 -11.99 -5.30 -1.46
CA GLY A 115 -12.31 -3.97 -0.93
C GLY A 115 -12.63 -3.94 0.56
N VAL A 116 -12.34 -5.01 1.31
CA VAL A 116 -12.55 -5.04 2.76
C VAL A 116 -11.49 -4.17 3.42
N GLN A 117 -11.92 -3.16 4.16
CA GLN A 117 -11.05 -2.16 4.77
C GLN A 117 -10.64 -2.53 6.20
N ARG A 118 -9.47 -2.06 6.59
CA ARG A 118 -8.97 -2.10 7.96
C ARG A 118 -8.16 -0.85 8.26
N GLU A 119 -8.25 -0.37 9.49
CA GLU A 119 -7.37 0.68 9.98
C GLU A 119 -6.91 0.39 11.41
N ALA A 120 -5.78 0.97 11.80
CA ALA A 120 -5.31 0.88 13.18
C ALA A 120 -4.52 2.13 13.58
N LEU A 121 -4.63 2.50 14.85
CA LEU A 121 -3.67 3.36 15.53
C LEU A 121 -2.56 2.47 16.11
N LEU A 122 -1.32 2.75 15.73
CA LEU A 122 -0.11 2.19 16.33
C LEU A 122 0.37 3.16 17.39
N SER A 123 0.64 2.66 18.60
CA SER A 123 1.10 3.49 19.72
C SER A 123 1.94 2.67 20.70
N ASN A 124 2.79 3.37 21.46
CA ASN A 124 3.64 2.82 22.51
C ASN A 124 4.64 1.75 22.02
N GLY A 125 5.34 2.05 20.92
CA GLY A 125 6.46 1.24 20.40
C GLY A 125 7.48 0.85 21.47
#